data_AF-A0A9J6RHR1-F1
#
_entry.id   AF-A0A9J6RHR1-F1
#
_cell.length_a   1.000
_cell.length_b   1.000
_cell.length_c   1.000
_cell.angle_alpha   90.00
_cell.angle_beta   90.00
_cell.angle_gamma   90.00
#
_symmetry.space_group_name_H-M   'P 1'
#
loop_
_entity.id
_entity.type
_entity.pdbx_description
1 polymer ?
#
loop_
_entity_poly.entity_id
_entity_poly.type
_entity_poly.pdbx_seq_one_letter_code
_entity_poly.pdbx_strand_id
1 'polypeptide(L)'
;MKQTLLLLTFSLLLITACTGNTDNNQSDNNSYETTKKMVTDILKTDEAKQAIVEVIADEETQQVYVLEADTVNNAVQSALTSDAGKEFWTKMFTERDFITSFSEAMVQQQEEVLKNLMNDASYQEKMLELFTDPQMSQQFVTVMKSQQFRAHLEETIEQTFESPLFQAKISQLLVDNADKLLKSKEESSSDEEDEGEAENDEDN
;
A
#
# COMPACT_ATOMS: atom_id res chain seq x y z
N MET A 1 15.90 37.68 -108.78
CA MET A 1 15.19 37.04 -107.65
C MET A 1 15.21 35.50 -107.70
N LYS A 2 16.28 34.86 -108.24
CA LYS A 2 16.44 33.39 -108.24
C LYS A 2 17.57 32.92 -107.32
N GLN A 3 18.55 33.78 -107.02
CA GLN A 3 19.66 33.48 -106.09
C GLN A 3 19.28 33.63 -104.61
N THR A 4 18.34 34.52 -104.26
CA THR A 4 17.86 34.67 -102.89
C THR A 4 16.92 33.53 -102.46
N LEU A 5 16.25 32.87 -103.42
CA LEU A 5 15.40 31.71 -103.16
C LEU A 5 16.23 30.44 -102.87
N LEU A 6 17.39 30.30 -103.51
CA LEU A 6 18.27 29.13 -103.37
C LEU A 6 19.06 29.14 -102.05
N LEU A 7 19.32 30.33 -101.50
CA LEU A 7 20.01 30.50 -100.22
C LEU A 7 19.06 30.28 -99.02
N LEU A 8 17.76 30.55 -99.20
CA LEU A 8 16.71 30.30 -98.19
C LEU A 8 16.37 28.80 -98.05
N THR A 9 16.39 28.04 -99.15
CA THR A 9 16.17 26.58 -99.13
C THR A 9 17.34 25.79 -98.54
N PHE A 10 18.58 26.30 -98.66
CA PHE A 10 19.75 25.69 -98.01
C PHE A 10 19.74 25.87 -96.49
N SER A 11 19.18 26.99 -95.98
CA SER A 11 19.04 27.24 -94.54
C SER A 11 17.96 26.38 -93.87
N LEU A 12 16.97 25.89 -94.61
CA LEU A 12 15.87 25.07 -94.06
C LEU A 12 16.27 23.59 -93.87
N LEU A 13 17.29 23.12 -94.61
CA LEU A 13 17.78 21.74 -94.55
C LEU A 13 18.69 21.45 -93.35
N LEU A 14 19.21 22.49 -92.69
CA LEU A 14 20.10 22.35 -91.52
C LEU A 14 19.34 22.19 -90.19
N ILE A 15 18.02 22.43 -90.16
CA ILE A 15 17.22 22.35 -88.92
C ILE A 15 16.58 20.96 -88.73
N THR A 16 16.43 20.17 -89.80
CA THR A 16 15.89 18.79 -89.73
C THR A 16 16.95 17.72 -89.41
N ALA A 17 18.22 18.10 -89.20
CA ALA A 17 19.29 17.17 -88.85
C ALA A 17 19.44 16.88 -87.34
N CYS A 18 18.57 17.44 -86.50
CA CYS A 18 18.54 17.15 -85.06
C CYS A 18 17.39 16.20 -84.65
N THR A 19 16.83 15.42 -85.58
CA THR A 19 15.90 14.32 -85.26
C THR A 19 16.65 13.01 -85.16
N GLY A 20 17.47 12.90 -84.13
CA GLY A 20 18.02 11.65 -83.63
C GLY A 20 17.50 11.41 -82.22
N ASN A 21 16.22 11.07 -82.09
CA ASN A 21 15.71 10.10 -81.11
C ASN A 21 14.21 9.86 -81.35
N THR A 22 13.91 8.94 -82.27
CA THR A 22 12.65 8.21 -82.23
C THR A 22 12.76 7.25 -81.04
N ASP A 23 12.18 7.63 -79.90
CA ASP A 23 11.58 6.75 -78.87
C ASP A 23 11.39 7.52 -77.56
N ASN A 24 10.35 8.36 -77.52
CA ASN A 24 9.85 8.98 -76.29
C ASN A 24 8.46 8.42 -75.97
N ASN A 25 8.40 7.13 -75.66
CA ASN A 25 7.29 6.54 -74.90
C ASN A 25 7.65 5.22 -74.19
N GLN A 26 8.95 4.92 -74.01
CA GLN A 26 9.41 3.71 -73.32
C GLN A 26 10.64 3.96 -72.43
N SER A 27 10.76 5.17 -71.88
CA SER A 27 11.89 5.60 -71.02
C SER A 27 11.46 6.03 -69.61
N ASP A 28 10.17 6.26 -69.35
CA ASP A 28 9.69 6.70 -68.03
C ASP A 28 9.53 5.55 -67.01
N ASN A 29 9.11 4.36 -67.44
CA ASN A 29 8.99 3.21 -66.52
C ASN A 29 10.35 2.58 -66.18
N ASN A 30 11.30 2.60 -67.12
CA ASN A 30 12.62 1.98 -66.94
C ASN A 30 13.54 2.88 -66.08
N SER A 31 13.40 4.20 -66.19
CA SER A 31 14.07 5.16 -65.31
C SER A 31 13.48 5.13 -63.90
N TYR A 32 12.15 5.02 -63.75
CA TYR A 32 11.52 4.90 -62.43
C TYR A 32 11.96 3.64 -61.67
N GLU A 33 11.97 2.46 -62.31
CA GLU A 33 12.44 1.23 -61.67
C GLU A 33 13.95 1.25 -61.37
N THR A 34 14.74 1.91 -62.23
CA THR A 34 16.18 2.10 -61.99
C THR A 34 16.42 3.06 -60.82
N THR A 35 15.69 4.17 -60.73
CA THR A 35 15.76 5.13 -59.61
C THR A 35 15.27 4.50 -58.31
N LYS A 36 14.18 3.72 -58.36
CA LYS A 36 13.67 2.97 -57.19
C LYS A 36 14.71 1.98 -56.67
N LYS A 37 15.38 1.25 -57.57
CA LYS A 37 16.46 0.32 -57.21
C LYS A 37 17.64 1.06 -56.61
N MET A 38 18.07 2.17 -57.22
CA MET A 38 19.13 3.02 -56.71
C MET A 38 18.81 3.57 -55.31
N VAL A 39 17.60 4.09 -55.09
CA VAL A 39 17.16 4.59 -53.77
C VAL A 39 17.08 3.45 -52.75
N THR A 40 16.59 2.28 -53.14
CA THR A 40 16.54 1.11 -52.26
C THR A 40 17.93 0.63 -51.87
N ASP A 41 18.88 0.66 -52.80
CA ASP A 41 20.26 0.26 -52.56
C ASP A 41 20.98 1.29 -51.67
N ILE A 42 20.73 2.60 -51.86
CA ILE A 42 21.20 3.67 -50.97
C ILE A 42 20.65 3.46 -49.55
N LEU A 43 19.35 3.24 -49.38
CA LEU A 43 18.76 3.02 -48.05
C LEU A 43 19.29 1.77 -47.34
N LYS A 44 19.80 0.79 -48.09
CA LYS A 44 20.39 -0.44 -47.55
C LYS A 44 21.87 -0.31 -47.24
N THR A 45 22.56 0.73 -47.72
CA THR A 45 23.98 0.91 -47.37
C THR A 45 24.13 1.23 -45.89
N ASP A 46 25.32 0.91 -45.38
CA ASP A 46 25.60 1.10 -43.96
C ASP A 46 25.71 2.58 -43.60
N GLU A 47 26.12 3.45 -44.55
CA GLU A 47 26.09 4.90 -44.36
C GLU A 47 24.66 5.44 -44.19
N ALA A 48 23.69 4.94 -44.97
CA ALA A 48 22.29 5.39 -44.84
C ALA A 48 21.66 4.91 -43.52
N LYS A 49 21.93 3.66 -43.11
CA LYS A 49 21.52 3.17 -41.79
C LYS A 49 22.12 4.01 -40.67
N GLN A 50 23.40 4.36 -40.78
CA GLN A 50 24.10 5.13 -39.77
C GLN A 50 23.59 6.58 -39.71
N ALA A 51 23.33 7.21 -40.85
CA ALA A 51 22.69 8.52 -40.92
C ALA A 51 21.28 8.52 -40.31
N ILE A 52 20.48 7.46 -40.55
CA ILE A 52 19.17 7.31 -39.91
C ILE A 52 19.31 7.16 -38.40
N VAL A 53 20.29 6.37 -37.92
CA VAL A 53 20.56 6.22 -36.48
C VAL A 53 20.99 7.54 -35.86
N GLU A 54 21.83 8.32 -36.52
CA GLU A 54 22.25 9.65 -36.03
C GLU A 54 21.06 10.62 -35.95
N VAL A 55 20.18 10.63 -36.95
CA VAL A 55 18.96 11.46 -36.94
C VAL A 55 17.98 11.00 -35.87
N ILE A 56 17.79 9.69 -35.65
CA ILE A 56 16.94 9.16 -34.58
C ILE A 56 17.56 9.37 -33.19
N ALA A 57 18.89 9.45 -33.09
CA ALA A 57 19.59 9.72 -31.84
C ALA A 57 19.51 11.19 -31.40
N ASP A 58 19.09 12.08 -32.30
CA ASP A 58 18.87 13.49 -32.01
C ASP A 58 17.64 13.69 -31.07
N GLU A 59 17.82 14.50 -30.03
CA GLU A 59 16.81 14.73 -28.97
C GLU A 59 15.48 15.26 -29.51
N GLU A 60 15.51 16.13 -30.54
CA GLU A 60 14.30 16.72 -31.13
C GLU A 60 13.51 15.66 -31.90
N THR A 61 14.21 14.75 -32.57
CA THR A 61 13.61 13.65 -33.32
C THR A 61 13.08 12.54 -32.40
N GLN A 62 13.78 12.24 -31.30
CA GLN A 62 13.30 11.28 -30.29
C GLN A 62 12.00 11.71 -29.65
N GLN A 63 11.84 12.99 -29.33
CA GLN A 63 10.59 13.49 -28.77
C GLN A 63 9.42 13.28 -29.73
N VAL A 64 9.58 13.58 -31.02
CA VAL A 64 8.50 13.41 -32.01
C VAL A 64 8.10 11.94 -32.20
N TYR A 65 9.06 11.01 -32.12
CA TYR A 65 8.80 9.57 -32.30
C TYR A 65 8.25 8.88 -31.05
N VAL A 66 8.77 9.21 -29.87
CA VAL A 66 8.34 8.63 -28.58
C VAL A 66 6.96 9.14 -28.17
N LEU A 67 6.45 10.22 -28.77
CA LEU A 67 5.12 10.76 -28.50
C LEU A 67 3.97 10.04 -29.22
N GLU A 68 4.18 8.88 -29.85
CA GLU A 68 3.06 8.01 -30.23
C GLU A 68 2.35 7.49 -28.97
N ALA A 69 1.39 8.29 -28.51
CA ALA A 69 0.74 8.13 -27.22
C ALA A 69 0.08 6.75 -27.07
N ASP A 70 -0.47 6.18 -28.14
CA ASP A 70 -1.12 4.86 -28.09
C ASP A 70 -0.11 3.72 -27.92
N THR A 71 1.00 3.74 -28.66
CA THR A 71 2.05 2.72 -28.54
C THR A 71 2.70 2.80 -27.16
N VAL A 72 3.01 4.00 -26.68
CA VAL A 72 3.59 4.19 -25.33
C VAL A 72 2.60 3.84 -24.24
N ASN A 73 1.33 4.26 -24.32
CA ASN A 73 0.32 3.89 -23.33
C ASN A 73 0.12 2.38 -23.26
N ASN A 74 0.01 1.71 -24.41
CA ASN A 74 -0.13 0.25 -24.45
C ASN A 74 1.10 -0.47 -23.88
N ALA A 75 2.30 0.03 -24.18
CA ALA A 75 3.54 -0.53 -23.64
C ALA A 75 3.64 -0.33 -22.12
N VAL A 76 3.32 0.86 -21.62
CA VAL A 76 3.30 1.16 -20.17
C VAL A 76 2.22 0.34 -19.46
N GLN A 77 1.01 0.29 -20.02
CA GLN A 77 -0.07 -0.51 -19.45
C GLN A 77 0.32 -1.98 -19.40
N SER A 78 0.83 -2.54 -20.50
CA SER A 78 1.29 -3.93 -20.55
C SER A 78 2.43 -4.19 -19.57
N ALA A 79 3.41 -3.28 -19.47
CA ALA A 79 4.50 -3.38 -18.52
C ALA A 79 4.01 -3.34 -17.06
N LEU A 80 2.93 -2.62 -16.75
CA LEU A 80 2.38 -2.54 -15.40
C LEU A 80 1.40 -3.66 -15.05
N THR A 81 0.63 -4.18 -16.02
CA THR A 81 -0.42 -5.19 -15.78
C THR A 81 -0.01 -6.61 -16.11
N SER A 82 1.11 -6.81 -16.81
CA SER A 82 1.61 -8.15 -17.13
C SER A 82 2.20 -8.85 -15.91
N ASP A 83 2.36 -10.17 -16.02
CA ASP A 83 3.07 -10.96 -15.02
C ASP A 83 4.53 -10.49 -14.85
N ALA A 84 5.18 -10.04 -15.92
CA ALA A 84 6.52 -9.44 -15.86
C ALA A 84 6.53 -8.13 -15.03
N GLY A 85 5.47 -7.31 -15.13
CA GLY A 85 5.26 -6.15 -14.28
C GLY A 85 5.10 -6.52 -12.81
N LYS A 86 4.33 -7.58 -12.53
CA LYS A 86 4.16 -8.10 -11.17
C LYS A 86 5.47 -8.61 -10.58
N GLU A 87 6.27 -9.33 -11.35
CA GLU A 87 7.62 -9.76 -10.94
C GLU A 87 8.55 -8.56 -10.70
N PHE A 88 8.50 -7.55 -11.57
CA PHE A 88 9.26 -6.31 -11.40
C PHE A 88 8.89 -5.61 -10.09
N TRP A 89 7.61 -5.37 -9.83
CA TRP A 89 7.17 -4.75 -8.57
C TRP A 89 7.54 -5.60 -7.36
N THR A 90 7.37 -6.92 -7.43
CA THR A 90 7.77 -7.84 -6.35
C THR A 90 9.25 -7.71 -6.03
N LYS A 91 10.11 -7.62 -7.05
CA LYS A 91 11.55 -7.39 -6.88
C LYS A 91 11.82 -6.00 -6.29
N MET A 92 11.20 -4.95 -6.82
CA MET A 92 11.39 -3.58 -6.32
C MET A 92 11.00 -3.46 -4.84
N PHE A 93 9.94 -4.13 -4.39
CA PHE A 93 9.55 -4.19 -2.98
C PHE A 93 10.48 -5.04 -2.08
N THR A 94 11.58 -5.58 -2.63
CA THR A 94 12.68 -6.13 -1.84
C THR A 94 13.89 -5.19 -1.76
N GLU A 95 13.94 -4.17 -2.62
CA GLU A 95 15.04 -3.19 -2.68
C GLU A 95 14.84 -2.10 -1.62
N ARG A 96 15.82 -1.95 -0.72
CA ARG A 96 15.70 -1.05 0.44
C ARG A 96 15.41 0.40 0.06
N ASP A 97 16.13 0.94 -0.92
CA ASP A 97 16.04 2.35 -1.29
C ASP A 97 14.67 2.66 -1.91
N PHE A 98 14.15 1.70 -2.70
CA PHE A 98 12.81 1.79 -3.27
C PHE A 98 11.75 1.73 -2.16
N ILE A 99 11.81 0.75 -1.25
CA ILE A 99 10.85 0.63 -0.15
C ILE A 99 10.85 1.89 0.71
N THR A 100 12.03 2.45 1.00
CA THR A 100 12.15 3.67 1.82
C THR A 100 11.46 4.84 1.13
N SER A 101 11.81 5.11 -0.14
CA SER A 101 11.23 6.20 -0.90
C SER A 101 9.72 6.03 -1.12
N PHE A 102 9.29 4.80 -1.42
CA PHE A 102 7.88 4.46 -1.58
C PHE A 102 7.10 4.65 -0.27
N SER A 103 7.65 4.20 0.85
CA SER A 103 6.99 4.32 2.16
C SER A 103 6.89 5.78 2.56
N GLU A 104 7.97 6.56 2.43
CA GLU A 104 8.00 8.00 2.73
C GLU A 104 6.96 8.77 1.91
N ALA A 105 6.83 8.47 0.62
CA ALA A 105 5.83 9.10 -0.25
C ALA A 105 4.38 8.76 0.14
N MET A 106 4.16 7.60 0.79
CA MET A 106 2.83 7.08 1.13
C MET A 106 2.43 7.32 2.59
N VAL A 107 3.35 7.74 3.48
CA VAL A 107 3.07 7.83 4.93
C VAL A 107 1.83 8.67 5.22
N GLN A 108 1.69 9.83 4.57
CA GLN A 108 0.59 10.76 4.87
C GLN A 108 -0.77 10.14 4.50
N GLN A 109 -0.87 9.54 3.32
CA GLN A 109 -2.08 8.88 2.83
C GLN A 109 -2.39 7.63 3.67
N GLN A 110 -1.36 6.87 4.05
CA GLN A 110 -1.52 5.70 4.92
C GLN A 110 -2.03 6.11 6.32
N GLU A 111 -1.53 7.19 6.89
CA GLU A 111 -2.00 7.75 8.16
C GLU A 111 -3.46 8.19 8.07
N GLU A 112 -3.83 8.86 6.98
CA GLU A 112 -5.21 9.29 6.74
C GLU A 112 -6.16 8.08 6.62
N VAL A 113 -5.78 7.06 5.85
CA VAL A 113 -6.55 5.82 5.73
C VAL A 113 -6.71 5.15 7.09
N LEU A 114 -5.63 5.03 7.88
CA LEU A 114 -5.70 4.43 9.22
C LEU A 114 -6.61 5.23 10.16
N LYS A 115 -6.52 6.56 10.15
CA LYS A 115 -7.41 7.43 10.95
C LYS A 115 -8.86 7.28 10.56
N ASN A 116 -9.14 7.20 9.26
CA ASN A 116 -10.50 7.00 8.76
C ASN A 116 -11.03 5.62 9.12
N LEU A 117 -10.20 4.58 9.01
CA LEU A 117 -10.55 3.21 9.41
C LEU A 117 -10.85 3.11 10.91
N MET A 118 -10.18 3.88 11.78
CA MET A 118 -10.54 3.90 13.21
C MET A 118 -11.98 4.34 13.48
N ASN A 119 -12.61 5.07 12.55
CA ASN A 119 -14.02 5.46 12.65
C ASN A 119 -14.98 4.48 11.96
N ASP A 120 -14.45 3.49 11.24
CA ASP A 120 -15.24 2.46 10.57
C ASP A 120 -15.63 1.33 11.53
N ALA A 121 -16.92 0.95 11.50
CA ALA A 121 -17.46 -0.06 12.41
C ALA A 121 -16.82 -1.45 12.23
N SER A 122 -16.51 -1.84 10.99
CA SER A 122 -15.93 -3.16 10.72
C SER A 122 -14.47 -3.25 11.16
N TYR A 123 -13.73 -2.15 11.02
CA TYR A 123 -12.36 -2.05 11.54
C TYR A 123 -12.35 -2.04 13.07
N GLN A 124 -13.28 -1.29 13.70
CA GLN A 124 -13.43 -1.28 15.16
C GLN A 124 -13.75 -2.68 15.72
N GLU A 125 -14.61 -3.45 15.06
CA GLU A 125 -14.92 -4.82 15.45
C GLU A 125 -13.65 -5.70 15.45
N LYS A 126 -12.84 -5.63 14.39
CA LYS A 126 -11.55 -6.34 14.32
C LYS A 126 -10.56 -5.88 15.39
N MET A 127 -10.56 -4.59 15.72
CA MET A 127 -9.74 -4.07 16.82
C MET A 127 -10.20 -4.60 18.18
N LEU A 128 -11.50 -4.75 18.41
CA LEU A 128 -12.04 -5.37 19.63
C LEU A 128 -11.66 -6.84 19.72
N GLU A 129 -11.75 -7.59 18.62
CA GLU A 129 -11.25 -8.97 18.57
C GLU A 129 -9.77 -9.04 18.99
N LEU A 130 -8.94 -8.14 18.48
CA LEU A 130 -7.52 -8.05 18.86
C LEU A 130 -7.34 -7.73 20.35
N PHE A 131 -8.15 -6.85 20.93
CA PHE A 131 -8.09 -6.55 22.37
C PHE A 131 -8.51 -7.72 23.26
N THR A 132 -9.37 -8.61 22.75
CA THR A 132 -9.77 -9.83 23.47
C THR A 132 -8.75 -10.96 23.40
N ASP A 133 -7.64 -10.77 22.67
CA ASP A 133 -6.56 -11.75 22.63
C ASP A 133 -6.02 -12.05 24.05
N PRO A 134 -5.70 -13.32 24.40
CA PRO A 134 -5.20 -13.69 25.71
C PRO A 134 -3.94 -12.92 26.15
N GLN A 135 -3.06 -12.52 25.23
CA GLN A 135 -1.87 -11.74 25.56
C GLN A 135 -2.24 -10.32 25.98
N MET A 136 -3.20 -9.69 25.29
CA MET A 136 -3.73 -8.38 25.65
C MET A 136 -4.48 -8.44 26.99
N SER A 137 -5.25 -9.50 27.20
CA SER A 137 -5.93 -9.75 28.47
C SER A 137 -4.94 -9.88 29.65
N GLN A 138 -3.79 -10.54 29.45
CA GLN A 138 -2.75 -10.63 30.48
C GLN A 138 -2.11 -9.27 30.81
N GLN A 139 -1.91 -8.41 29.81
CA GLN A 139 -1.44 -7.04 30.05
C GLN A 139 -2.48 -6.24 30.84
N PHE A 140 -3.76 -6.38 30.52
CA PHE A 140 -4.84 -5.73 31.26
C PHE A 140 -4.89 -6.19 32.73
N VAL A 141 -4.75 -7.50 32.99
CA VAL A 141 -4.65 -8.04 34.36
C VAL A 141 -3.40 -7.51 35.09
N THR A 142 -2.27 -7.37 34.39
CA THR A 142 -1.05 -6.78 34.97
C THR A 142 -1.29 -5.34 35.40
N VAL A 143 -1.97 -4.54 34.58
CA VAL A 143 -2.35 -3.15 34.92
C VAL A 143 -3.29 -3.11 36.12
N MET A 144 -4.31 -3.97 36.18
CA MET A 144 -5.21 -4.06 37.35
C MET A 144 -4.48 -4.48 38.63
N LYS A 145 -3.37 -5.22 38.53
CA LYS A 145 -2.55 -5.60 39.69
C LYS A 145 -1.46 -4.57 40.02
N SER A 146 -1.33 -3.51 39.23
CA SER A 146 -0.34 -2.46 39.46
C SER A 146 -0.62 -1.68 40.75
N GLN A 147 0.41 -1.09 41.33
CA GLN A 147 0.27 -0.29 42.55
C GLN A 147 -0.63 0.93 42.34
N GLN A 148 -0.63 1.51 41.14
CA GLN A 148 -1.49 2.64 40.81
C GLN A 148 -2.96 2.25 40.84
N PHE A 149 -3.31 1.09 40.26
CA PHE A 149 -4.69 0.61 40.29
C PHE A 149 -5.10 0.15 41.69
N ARG A 150 -4.19 -0.44 42.46
CA ARG A 150 -4.45 -0.81 43.86
C ARG A 150 -4.77 0.39 44.75
N ALA A 151 -4.05 1.51 44.62
CA ALA A 151 -4.37 2.72 45.37
C ALA A 151 -5.79 3.22 45.07
N HIS A 152 -6.18 3.23 43.79
CA HIS A 152 -7.54 3.58 43.41
C HIS A 152 -8.59 2.57 43.91
N LEU A 153 -8.24 1.28 43.91
CA LEU A 153 -9.09 0.22 44.46
C LEU A 153 -9.28 0.39 45.98
N GLU A 154 -8.21 0.67 46.71
CA GLU A 154 -8.24 0.94 48.15
C GLU A 154 -9.14 2.13 48.47
N GLU A 155 -8.98 3.26 47.77
CA GLU A 155 -9.84 4.44 47.91
C GLU A 155 -11.31 4.11 47.61
N THR A 156 -11.58 3.37 46.53
CA THR A 156 -12.95 2.97 46.19
C THR A 156 -13.56 2.04 47.24
N ILE A 157 -12.75 1.15 47.82
CA ILE A 157 -13.18 0.26 48.91
C ILE A 157 -13.47 1.08 50.17
N GLU A 158 -12.61 2.03 50.55
CA GLU A 158 -12.85 2.95 51.67
C GLU A 158 -14.15 3.73 51.49
N GLN A 159 -14.37 4.34 50.33
CA GLN A 159 -15.62 5.02 49.99
C GLN A 159 -16.83 4.08 50.05
N THR A 160 -16.67 2.82 49.66
CA THR A 160 -17.73 1.81 49.75
C THR A 160 -18.04 1.47 51.21
N PHE A 161 -17.03 1.36 52.08
CA PHE A 161 -17.21 1.16 53.52
C PHE A 161 -17.88 2.35 54.21
N GLU A 162 -17.61 3.56 53.73
CA GLU A 162 -18.25 4.80 54.21
C GLU A 162 -19.69 4.97 53.73
N SER A 163 -20.13 4.18 52.74
CA SER A 163 -21.49 4.23 52.23
C SER A 163 -22.51 3.87 53.32
N PRO A 164 -23.53 4.71 53.57
CA PRO A 164 -24.55 4.44 54.59
C PRO A 164 -25.25 3.09 54.41
N LEU A 165 -25.43 2.65 53.16
CA LEU A 165 -26.03 1.36 52.84
C LEU A 165 -25.13 0.20 53.27
N PHE A 166 -23.82 0.34 53.09
CA PHE A 166 -22.85 -0.67 53.46
C PHE A 166 -22.64 -0.72 54.97
N GLN A 167 -22.54 0.45 55.62
CA GLN A 167 -22.51 0.56 57.08
C GLN A 167 -23.75 -0.09 57.71
N ALA A 168 -24.95 0.20 57.20
CA ALA A 168 -26.18 -0.42 57.67
C ALA A 168 -26.17 -1.95 57.50
N LYS A 169 -25.66 -2.47 56.38
CA LYS A 169 -25.49 -3.92 56.17
C LYS A 169 -24.51 -4.53 57.15
N ILE A 170 -23.37 -3.89 57.40
CA ILE A 170 -22.38 -4.35 58.40
C ILE A 170 -23.01 -4.35 59.79
N SER A 171 -23.69 -3.28 60.18
CA SER A 171 -24.36 -3.18 61.47
C SER A 171 -25.43 -4.25 61.64
N GLN A 172 -26.25 -4.50 60.62
CA GLN A 172 -27.24 -5.58 60.64
C GLN A 172 -26.58 -6.96 60.77
N LEU A 173 -25.52 -7.22 60.00
CA LEU A 173 -24.79 -8.48 60.04
C LEU A 173 -24.12 -8.70 61.42
N LEU A 174 -23.62 -7.64 62.04
CA LEU A 174 -23.07 -7.68 63.40
C LEU A 174 -24.15 -8.03 64.43
N VAL A 175 -25.33 -7.42 64.35
CA VAL A 175 -26.46 -7.73 65.24
C VAL A 175 -26.93 -9.17 65.05
N ASP A 176 -27.16 -9.61 63.80
CA ASP A 176 -27.65 -10.97 63.49
C ASP A 176 -26.68 -12.07 63.95
N ASN A 177 -25.36 -11.80 63.95
CA ASN A 177 -24.35 -12.74 64.43
C ASN A 177 -24.00 -12.56 65.91
N ALA A 178 -24.20 -11.37 66.50
CA ALA A 178 -24.13 -11.17 67.93
C ALA A 178 -25.23 -11.97 68.63
N ASP A 179 -26.44 -12.02 68.08
CA ASP A 179 -27.53 -12.87 68.58
C ASP A 179 -27.19 -14.37 68.53
N LYS A 180 -26.41 -14.81 67.54
CA LYS A 180 -25.90 -16.19 67.44
C LYS A 180 -24.76 -16.46 68.43
N LEU A 181 -23.86 -15.50 68.62
CA LEU A 181 -22.75 -15.62 69.58
C LEU A 181 -23.23 -15.57 71.02
N LEU A 182 -24.25 -14.76 71.34
CA LEU A 182 -24.88 -14.70 72.66
C LEU A 182 -25.64 -16.00 72.97
N LYS A 183 -26.40 -16.53 72.01
CA LYS A 183 -27.04 -17.87 72.15
C LYS A 183 -26.03 -19.01 72.27
N SER A 184 -24.89 -18.93 71.58
CA SER A 184 -23.79 -19.91 71.73
C SER A 184 -23.08 -19.80 73.07
N LYS A 185 -23.12 -18.66 73.75
CA LYS A 185 -22.43 -18.43 75.03
C LYS A 185 -23.29 -18.84 76.23
N GLU A 186 -24.62 -18.81 76.11
CA GLU A 186 -25.54 -19.36 77.11
C GLU A 186 -25.45 -20.89 77.23
N GLU A 187 -25.06 -21.63 76.18
CA GLU A 187 -24.80 -23.08 76.25
C GLU A 187 -23.40 -23.44 76.79
N SER A 188 -22.48 -22.48 76.93
CA SER A 188 -21.09 -22.73 77.40
C SER A 188 -20.80 -22.19 78.81
N SER A 189 -21.81 -21.63 79.49
CA SER A 189 -21.64 -21.00 80.82
C SER A 189 -22.31 -21.80 81.95
N SER A 190 -22.77 -23.02 81.69
CA SER A 190 -23.50 -23.85 82.67
C SER A 190 -22.72 -25.06 83.20
N ASP A 191 -21.39 -25.10 83.05
CA ASP A 191 -20.54 -26.25 83.45
C ASP A 191 -19.35 -25.88 84.37
N GLU A 192 -19.29 -24.68 84.96
CA GLU A 192 -18.16 -24.25 85.81
C GLU A 192 -18.55 -23.73 87.22
N GLU A 193 -19.65 -24.22 87.79
CA GLU A 193 -19.97 -24.01 89.22
C GLU A 193 -20.55 -25.28 89.89
N ASP A 194 -19.81 -26.41 89.91
CA ASP A 194 -20.12 -27.51 90.84
C ASP A 194 -18.94 -28.46 91.14
N GLU A 195 -17.75 -27.94 91.45
CA GLU A 195 -16.69 -28.75 92.09
C GLU A 195 -15.97 -27.94 93.17
N GLY A 196 -16.48 -27.99 94.40
CA GLY A 196 -15.79 -27.35 95.51
C GLY A 196 -16.44 -27.48 96.89
N GLU A 197 -16.95 -28.64 97.30
CA GLU A 197 -17.16 -28.94 98.74
C GLU A 197 -17.51 -30.43 98.98
N ALA A 198 -16.50 -31.30 99.09
CA ALA A 198 -16.60 -32.60 99.78
C ALA A 198 -15.22 -33.24 100.01
N GLU A 199 -14.40 -32.67 100.90
CA GLU A 199 -13.32 -33.44 101.55
C GLU A 199 -13.06 -32.86 102.95
N ASN A 200 -13.78 -33.39 103.95
CA ASN A 200 -13.30 -33.63 105.32
C ASN A 200 -14.42 -34.31 106.12
N ASP A 201 -14.32 -35.63 106.26
CA ASP A 201 -14.53 -36.37 107.52
C ASP A 201 -14.72 -37.86 107.19
N GLU A 202 -13.68 -38.65 107.39
CA GLU A 202 -13.77 -39.95 108.08
C GLU A 202 -12.36 -40.55 108.24
N ASP A 203 -11.74 -40.27 109.37
CA ASP A 203 -10.71 -41.12 109.97
C ASP A 203 -10.97 -41.16 111.49
N ASN A 204 -11.83 -42.10 111.91
CA ASN A 204 -11.83 -42.77 113.22
C ASN A 204 -12.63 -44.07 113.20
#